data_AF-A0AA87Z452-F1
#
_entry.id   AF-A0AA87Z452-F1
#
_cell.length_a   1.000
_cell.length_b   1.000
_cell.length_c   1.000
_cell.angle_alpha   90.00
_cell.angle_beta   90.00
_cell.angle_gamma   90.00
#
_symmetry.space_group_name_H-M   'P 1'
#
loop_
_entity.id
_entity.type
_entity.pdbx_description
1 polymer ?
#
loop_
_entity_poly.entity_id
_entity_poly.type
_entity_poly.pdbx_seq_one_letter_code
_entity_poly.pdbx_strand_id
1 'polypeptide(L)'
;MDDDRDAALVFYGMQPLLFDGTQRTVSLTGWLYDMESIFRISHMEARLQVLLATRCLAVEARMWWITIGEPAMPGGTWADF
;
A
#
# COMPACT_ATOMS: atom_id res chain seq x y z
N MET A 1 -0.71 -20.63 -5.15
CA MET A 1 0.05 -19.65 -5.97
C MET A 1 -0.89 -18.78 -6.80
N ASP A 2 -2.15 -19.20 -7.01
CA ASP A 2 -3.17 -18.41 -7.72
C ASP A 2 -3.87 -17.36 -6.84
N ASP A 3 -4.07 -17.62 -5.54
CA ASP A 3 -4.79 -16.71 -4.63
C ASP A 3 -4.17 -15.31 -4.51
N ASP A 4 -2.83 -15.21 -4.43
CA ASP A 4 -2.12 -13.91 -4.37
C ASP A 4 -2.29 -13.10 -5.65
N ARG A 5 -2.29 -13.79 -6.79
CA ARG A 5 -2.46 -13.16 -8.10
C ARG A 5 -3.88 -12.64 -8.24
N ASP A 6 -4.87 -13.41 -7.80
CA ASP A 6 -6.27 -12.99 -7.82
C ASP A 6 -6.52 -11.83 -6.86
N ALA A 7 -5.93 -11.85 -5.66
CA ALA A 7 -5.96 -10.72 -4.74
C ALA A 7 -5.35 -9.45 -5.34
N ALA A 8 -4.21 -9.58 -6.04
CA ALA A 8 -3.60 -8.45 -6.75
C ALA A 8 -4.50 -7.94 -7.89
N LEU A 9 -5.14 -8.83 -8.66
CA LEU A 9 -6.08 -8.43 -9.72
C LEU A 9 -7.30 -7.69 -9.16
N VAL A 10 -7.86 -8.17 -8.04
CA VAL A 10 -8.94 -7.47 -7.33
C VAL A 10 -8.49 -6.10 -6.88
N PHE A 11 -7.31 -5.99 -6.26
CA PHE A 11 -6.76 -4.72 -5.80
C PHE A 11 -6.58 -3.71 -6.95
N TYR A 12 -5.90 -4.10 -8.02
CA TYR A 12 -5.68 -3.20 -9.16
C TYR A 12 -6.98 -2.88 -9.93
N GLY A 13 -7.97 -3.79 -9.91
CA GLY A 13 -9.30 -3.54 -10.46
C GLY A 13 -10.04 -2.39 -9.77
N MET A 14 -9.71 -2.11 -8.50
CA MET A 14 -10.26 -1.00 -7.72
C MET A 14 -9.57 0.36 -8.03
N GLN A 15 -8.55 0.37 -8.89
CA GLN A 15 -7.81 1.56 -9.30
C GLN A 15 -7.23 2.36 -8.10
N PRO A 16 -6.35 1.73 -7.31
CA PRO A 16 -5.78 2.34 -6.10
C PRO A 16 -5.01 3.61 -6.44
N LEU A 17 -5.08 4.61 -5.56
CA LEU A 17 -4.34 5.86 -5.72
C LEU A 17 -2.83 5.62 -5.62
N LEU A 18 -2.06 6.34 -6.44
CA LEU A 18 -0.60 6.41 -6.32
C LEU A 18 -0.21 7.54 -5.36
N PHE A 19 0.87 7.32 -4.61
CA PHE A 19 1.42 8.32 -3.69
C PHE A 19 2.88 8.61 -4.03
N ASP A 20 3.15 9.85 -4.46
CA ASP A 20 4.48 10.31 -4.88
C ASP A 20 5.35 10.86 -3.74
N GLY A 21 4.82 10.93 -2.52
CA GLY A 21 5.56 11.49 -1.38
C GLY A 21 5.55 13.02 -1.33
N THR A 22 4.70 13.69 -2.12
CA THR A 22 4.61 15.15 -2.07
C THR A 22 4.05 15.63 -0.73
N GLN A 23 4.62 16.74 -0.24
CA GLN A 23 4.54 17.26 1.14
C GLN A 23 3.14 17.71 1.63
N ARG A 24 2.06 17.43 0.89
CA ARG A 24 0.72 17.81 1.33
C ARG A 24 0.13 16.69 2.17
N THR A 25 -0.07 16.94 3.46
CA THR A 25 -0.73 16.01 4.39
C THR A 25 -2.09 15.53 3.86
N VAL A 26 -2.82 16.39 3.16
CA VAL A 26 -4.10 16.04 2.49
C VAL A 26 -3.93 14.90 1.46
N SER A 27 -2.79 14.86 0.75
CA SER A 27 -2.47 13.81 -0.22
C SER A 27 -2.21 12.47 0.47
N LEU A 28 -1.43 12.49 1.56
CA LEU A 28 -1.15 11.29 2.35
C LEU A 28 -2.40 10.73 3.03
N THR A 29 -3.19 11.58 3.70
CA THR A 29 -4.43 11.13 4.37
C THR A 29 -5.42 10.56 3.37
N GLY A 30 -5.56 11.17 2.18
CA GLY A 30 -6.42 10.66 1.13
C GLY A 30 -5.95 9.29 0.61
N TRP A 31 -4.65 9.12 0.42
CA TRP A 31 -4.07 7.85 -0.03
C TRP A 31 -4.21 6.74 1.03
N LEU A 32 -3.94 7.03 2.31
CA LEU A 32 -4.13 6.06 3.40
C LEU A 32 -5.58 5.60 3.50
N TYR A 33 -6.53 6.54 3.41
CA TYR A 33 -7.95 6.22 3.44
C TYR A 33 -8.38 5.34 2.25
N ASP A 34 -7.84 5.61 1.05
CA ASP A 34 -8.10 4.81 -0.14
C ASP A 34 -7.61 3.35 0.03
N MET A 35 -6.36 3.17 0.50
CA MET A 35 -5.80 1.85 0.78
C MET A 35 -6.63 1.08 1.82
N GLU A 36 -6.95 1.71 2.95
CA GLU A 36 -7.79 1.10 3.99
C GLU A 36 -9.17 0.69 3.48
N SER A 37 -9.79 1.57 2.67
CA SER A 37 -11.09 1.30 2.08
C SER A 37 -11.04 0.09 1.15
N ILE A 38 -10.05 0.02 0.26
CA ILE A 38 -9.85 -1.10 -0.67
C ILE A 38 -9.57 -2.39 0.10
N PHE A 39 -8.67 -2.37 1.09
CA PHE A 39 -8.35 -3.55 1.89
C PHE A 39 -9.57 -4.10 2.63
N ARG A 40 -10.40 -3.22 3.17
CA ARG A 40 -11.64 -3.60 3.86
C ARG A 40 -12.67 -4.19 2.90
N ILE A 41 -12.89 -3.57 1.74
CA ILE A 41 -13.90 -4.04 0.75
C ILE A 41 -13.50 -5.39 0.15
N SER A 42 -12.21 -5.58 -0.13
CA SER A 42 -11.68 -6.79 -0.75
C SER A 42 -11.34 -7.91 0.24
N HIS A 43 -11.50 -7.67 1.54
CA HIS A 43 -11.05 -8.58 2.61
C HIS A 43 -9.57 -8.97 2.45
N MET A 44 -8.72 -7.99 2.11
CA MET A 44 -7.32 -8.23 1.80
C MET A 44 -6.55 -8.77 3.01
N GLU A 45 -5.79 -9.84 2.82
CA GLU A 45 -4.93 -10.39 3.87
C GLU A 45 -3.87 -9.39 4.31
N ALA A 46 -3.61 -9.31 5.62
CA ALA A 46 -2.63 -8.38 6.20
C ALA A 46 -1.25 -8.45 5.54
N ARG A 47 -0.80 -9.67 5.18
CA ARG A 47 0.45 -9.92 4.45
C ARG A 47 0.52 -9.18 3.11
N LEU A 48 -0.60 -9.09 2.40
CA LEU A 48 -0.68 -8.52 1.06
C LEU A 48 -0.90 -7.00 1.10
N GLN A 49 -1.49 -6.47 2.17
CA GLN A 49 -1.77 -5.03 2.31
C GLN A 49 -0.50 -4.18 2.14
N VAL A 50 0.55 -4.45 2.93
CA VAL A 50 1.83 -3.72 2.86
C VAL A 50 2.49 -3.89 1.49
N LEU A 51 2.47 -5.12 0.95
CA LEU A 51 3.07 -5.43 -0.35
C LEU A 51 2.40 -4.63 -1.48
N LEU A 52 1.07 -4.59 -1.49
CA LEU A 52 0.27 -3.90 -2.52
C LEU A 52 0.34 -2.37 -2.35
N ALA A 53 0.26 -1.85 -1.13
CA ALA A 53 0.44 -0.43 -0.87
C ALA A 53 1.83 0.06 -1.30
N THR A 54 2.88 -0.73 -1.05
CA THR A 54 4.24 -0.45 -1.52
C THR A 54 4.31 -0.36 -3.05
N ARG A 55 3.46 -1.11 -3.78
CA ARG A 55 3.36 -1.00 -5.24
C ARG A 55 2.70 0.30 -5.70
N CYS A 56 1.94 0.98 -4.84
CA CYS A 56 1.34 2.29 -5.13
C CYS A 56 2.22 3.49 -4.75
N LEU A 57 3.37 3.28 -4.11
CA LEU A 57 4.33 4.35 -3.88
C LEU A 57 5.04 4.72 -5.20
N ALA A 58 5.05 5.99 -5.56
CA ALA A 58 5.74 6.51 -6.73
C ALA A 58 7.09 7.14 -6.33
N VAL A 59 8.06 6.99 -7.23
CA VAL A 59 9.37 7.65 -7.25
C VAL A 59 10.00 7.83 -5.85
N GLU A 60 9.96 9.04 -5.28
CA GLU A 60 10.63 9.39 -4.03
C GLU A 60 10.06 8.63 -2.82
N ALA A 61 8.73 8.48 -2.74
CA ALA A 61 8.09 7.73 -1.66
C ALA A 61 8.54 6.25 -1.67
N ARG A 62 8.65 5.65 -2.86
CA ARG A 62 9.11 4.27 -3.00
C ARG A 62 10.57 4.13 -2.59
N MET A 63 11.43 5.05 -3.00
CA MET A 63 12.85 5.02 -2.63
C MET A 63 13.05 5.16 -1.12
N TRP A 64 12.32 6.08 -0.48
CA TRP A 64 12.35 6.24 0.97
C TRP A 64 11.89 4.96 1.68
N TRP A 65 10.76 4.39 1.25
CA TRP A 65 10.21 3.17 1.85
C TRP A 65 11.17 1.98 1.79
N ILE A 66 11.75 1.70 0.61
CA ILE A 66 12.68 0.58 0.45
C ILE A 66 13.97 0.78 1.26
N THR A 67 14.42 2.03 1.41
CA THR A 67 15.70 2.33 2.08
C THR A 67 15.57 2.41 3.61
N ILE A 68 14.41 2.90 4.10
CA ILE A 68 14.23 3.26 5.51
C ILE A 68 13.00 2.57 6.11
N GLY A 69 11.83 2.67 5.46
CA GLY A 69 10.56 2.17 5.98
C GLY A 69 10.52 0.65 6.15
N GLU A 70 10.70 -0.10 5.05
CA GLU A 70 10.64 -1.56 5.05
C GLU A 70 11.70 -2.20 5.99
N PRO A 71 12.97 -1.76 6.00
CA PRO A 71 13.95 -2.27 6.97
C PRO A 71 13.60 -1.95 8.44
N ALA A 72 12.92 -0.82 8.70
CA ALA A 72 12.48 -0.46 10.04
C ALA A 72 11.24 -1.25 10.50
N MET A 73 10.59 -1.97 9.57
CA MET A 73 9.31 -2.64 9.78
C MET A 73 9.31 -4.10 9.29
N PRO A 74 10.19 -4.98 9.82
CA PRO A 74 10.29 -6.36 9.35
C PRO A 74 9.04 -7.17 9.72
N GLY A 75 8.29 -7.62 8.69
CA GLY A 75 7.05 -8.37 8.89
C GLY A 75 5.90 -7.53 9.44
N GLY A 76 5.98 -6.20 9.33
CA GLY A 76 4.92 -5.30 9.79
C GLY A 76 3.61 -5.50 9.04
N THR A 77 2.56 -5.07 9.73
CA THR A 77 1.19 -5.03 9.21
C THR A 77 0.88 -3.65 8.65
N TRP A 78 -0.29 -3.49 8.04
CA TRP A 78 -0.76 -2.15 7.64
C TRP A 78 -0.85 -1.16 8.80
N ALA A 79 -1.08 -1.62 10.03
CA ALA A 79 -1.09 -0.72 11.20
C ALA A 79 0.30 -0.17 11.56
N ASP A 80 1.36 -0.82 11.07
CA ASP A 80 2.75 -0.42 11.30
C ASP A 80 3.31 0.44 10.14
N PHE A 81 2.61 0.47 8.99
CA PHE A 81 2.99 1.15 7.75
C PHE A 81 2.90 2.68 7.87
#